data_AF-A0A965GD87-F1
#
_entry.id   AF-A0A965GD87-F1
#
_cell.length_a   1.000
_cell.length_b   1.000
_cell.length_c   1.000
_cell.angle_alpha   90.00
_cell.angle_beta   90.00
_cell.angle_gamma   90.00
#
_symmetry.space_group_name_H-M   'P 1'
#
loop_
_entity.id
_entity.type
_entity.pdbx_description
1 polymer ?
#
loop_
_entity_poly.entity_id
_entity_poly.type
_entity_poly.pdbx_seq_one_letter_code
_entity_poly.pdbx_strand_id
1 'polypeptide(L)'
;MRITLVAMLIIFSSVNAAYGACEGETCIDVKANQESNEVVITVKKGKAGSQVSTTPKPRPTSTTKRTWIPWLPKPPAASKPVALGPKPSPKPRVKKISGSQISDQVKSLIPRGAIITQPLDNILVNQSVNFLTNTPMHFTTVLVVLGTPITIHLIPEFLWEFGDGNSQSTRLAGAPYPLMLIENTYQSSGQKRVELTTTWSGFWRAGSIGAPIDGAIVQRVSRQIDVRPARGIYRG
;
A
#
# COMPACT_ATOMS: atom_id res chain seq x y z
N MET A 1 12.09 37.17 -44.62
CA MET A 1 10.89 36.71 -43.89
C MET A 1 11.31 36.19 -42.53
N ARG A 2 10.90 36.86 -41.44
CA ARG A 2 11.19 36.44 -40.05
C ARG A 2 9.98 35.64 -39.55
N ILE A 3 10.17 34.36 -39.26
CA ILE A 3 9.13 33.47 -38.76
C ILE A 3 9.06 33.63 -37.24
N THR A 4 7.95 34.16 -36.74
CA THR A 4 7.66 34.29 -35.31
C THR A 4 7.17 32.95 -34.75
N LEU A 5 7.90 32.40 -33.77
CA LEU A 5 7.57 31.15 -33.09
C LEU A 5 6.67 31.48 -31.88
N VAL A 6 5.39 31.11 -31.98
CA VAL A 6 4.39 31.28 -30.91
C VAL A 6 4.57 30.15 -29.89
N ALA A 7 4.94 30.49 -28.66
CA ALA A 7 5.01 29.58 -27.53
C ALA A 7 3.59 29.32 -26.98
N MET A 8 3.05 28.12 -27.24
CA MET A 8 1.77 27.66 -26.67
C MET A 8 2.04 27.00 -25.30
N LEU A 9 1.73 27.72 -24.23
CA LEU A 9 1.86 27.25 -22.85
C LEU A 9 0.65 26.35 -22.50
N ILE A 10 0.82 25.03 -22.56
CA ILE A 10 -0.21 24.06 -22.15
C ILE A 10 -0.10 23.84 -20.63
N ILE A 11 -1.06 24.39 -19.89
CA ILE A 11 -1.22 24.20 -18.44
C ILE A 11 -1.82 22.81 -18.22
N PHE A 12 -0.97 21.82 -17.91
CA PHE A 12 -1.41 20.49 -17.46
C PHE A 12 -2.05 20.63 -16.06
N SER A 13 -3.37 20.56 -16.02
CA SER A 13 -4.13 20.43 -14.77
C SER A 13 -4.06 18.97 -14.34
N SER A 14 -3.35 18.67 -13.25
CA SER A 14 -3.37 17.34 -12.64
C SER A 14 -4.70 17.11 -11.92
N VAL A 15 -5.61 16.39 -12.59
CA VAL A 15 -6.76 15.76 -11.94
C VAL A 15 -6.26 14.58 -11.12
N ASN A 16 -6.03 14.78 -9.82
CA ASN A 16 -5.89 13.69 -8.87
C ASN A 16 -7.28 13.08 -8.62
N ALA A 17 -7.68 12.14 -9.48
CA ALA A 17 -8.84 11.29 -9.26
C ALA A 17 -8.47 10.23 -8.20
N ALA A 18 -9.07 10.34 -7.00
CA ALA A 18 -9.05 9.27 -6.02
C ALA A 18 -9.96 8.12 -6.51
N TYR A 19 -9.37 7.01 -6.95
CA TYR A 19 -10.11 5.85 -7.47
C TYR A 19 -10.60 4.94 -6.33
N GLY A 20 -11.63 5.40 -5.60
CA GLY A 20 -12.44 4.49 -4.79
C GLY A 20 -13.37 3.70 -5.70
N ALA A 21 -13.09 2.42 -5.93
CA ALA A 21 -13.94 1.57 -6.76
C ALA A 21 -15.13 1.07 -5.92
N CYS A 22 -16.35 1.43 -6.33
CA CYS A 22 -17.57 1.13 -5.60
C CYS A 22 -18.52 0.27 -6.44
N GLU A 23 -19.08 -0.77 -5.83
CA GLU A 23 -20.24 -1.51 -6.35
C GLU A 23 -21.27 -1.61 -5.23
N GLY A 24 -22.49 -1.15 -5.51
CA GLY A 24 -23.59 -1.13 -4.54
C GLY A 24 -23.25 -0.37 -3.25
N GLU A 25 -23.39 -1.05 -2.12
CA GLU A 25 -23.07 -0.50 -0.79
C GLU A 25 -21.60 -0.65 -0.40
N THR A 26 -20.72 -1.18 -1.23
CA THR A 26 -19.32 -1.45 -0.86
C THR A 26 -18.35 -0.68 -1.74
N CYS A 27 -17.61 0.23 -1.12
CA CYS A 27 -16.48 0.96 -1.70
C CYS A 27 -15.18 0.41 -1.12
N ILE A 28 -14.25 0.02 -1.97
CA ILE A 28 -12.94 -0.49 -1.57
C ILE A 28 -11.88 0.49 -2.08
N ASP A 29 -11.01 0.91 -1.17
CA ASP A 29 -9.86 1.78 -1.42
C ASP A 29 -8.61 1.04 -0.96
N VAL A 30 -7.59 0.91 -1.80
CA VAL A 30 -6.37 0.14 -1.49
C VAL A 30 -5.18 1.07 -1.67
N LYS A 31 -4.52 1.43 -0.56
CA LYS A 31 -3.38 2.35 -0.54
C LYS A 31 -2.14 1.69 0.04
N ALA A 32 -1.04 1.71 -0.69
CA ALA A 32 0.28 1.35 -0.21
C ALA A 32 1.02 2.62 0.27
N ASN A 33 1.28 2.70 1.58
CA ASN A 33 2.08 3.76 2.18
C ASN A 33 3.57 3.40 2.05
N GLN A 34 4.32 4.28 1.38
CA GLN A 34 5.74 4.11 1.08
C GLN A 34 6.66 4.31 2.29
N GLU A 35 6.23 5.01 3.34
CA GLU A 35 7.04 5.25 4.55
C GLU A 35 7.03 4.06 5.50
N SER A 36 5.91 3.30 5.54
CA SER A 36 5.73 2.15 6.43
C SER A 36 5.69 0.78 5.71
N ASN A 37 5.92 0.77 4.39
CA ASN A 37 5.87 -0.40 3.51
C ASN A 37 4.56 -1.19 3.57
N GLU A 38 3.43 -0.49 3.75
CA GLU A 38 2.14 -0.97 4.28
C GLU A 38 1.00 -0.83 3.27
N VAL A 39 0.29 -1.92 2.96
CA VAL A 39 -0.92 -1.88 2.09
C VAL A 39 -2.18 -1.73 2.93
N VAL A 40 -2.56 -0.49 3.19
CA VAL A 40 -3.81 -0.14 3.88
C VAL A 40 -4.99 -0.30 2.92
N ILE A 41 -5.71 -1.41 3.05
CA ILE A 41 -6.99 -1.63 2.36
C ILE A 41 -8.12 -1.11 3.24
N THR A 42 -8.82 -0.07 2.78
CA THR A 42 -9.99 0.50 3.42
C THR A 42 -11.26 0.07 2.69
N VAL A 43 -12.03 -0.83 3.31
CA VAL A 43 -13.37 -1.20 2.82
C VAL A 43 -14.41 -0.35 3.54
N LYS A 44 -15.04 0.58 2.83
CA LYS A 44 -16.18 1.36 3.33
C LYS A 44 -17.47 0.76 2.80
N LYS A 45 -18.33 0.30 3.70
CA LYS A 45 -19.72 -0.01 3.34
C LYS A 45 -20.54 1.30 3.31
N GLY A 46 -20.74 1.90 2.13
CA GLY A 46 -21.60 3.05 1.89
C GLY A 46 -21.47 3.64 0.48
N LYS A 47 -22.50 4.35 0.00
CA LYS A 47 -22.56 5.03 -1.31
C LYS A 47 -21.44 6.07 -1.47
N ALA A 48 -20.87 6.19 -2.66
CA ALA A 48 -19.83 7.18 -2.98
C ALA A 48 -20.30 8.60 -2.61
N GLY A 49 -19.51 9.31 -1.79
CA GLY A 49 -19.75 10.71 -1.43
C GLY A 49 -20.42 10.99 -0.07
N SER A 50 -20.77 9.99 0.74
CA SER A 50 -21.20 10.28 2.12
C SER A 50 -20.01 10.64 3.02
N GLN A 51 -19.55 11.89 2.92
CA GLN A 51 -19.08 12.55 4.12
C GLN A 51 -20.26 12.54 5.10
N VAL A 52 -20.08 11.89 6.24
CA VAL A 52 -21.01 12.02 7.36
C VAL A 52 -20.89 13.47 7.82
N SER A 53 -21.70 14.35 7.22
CA SER A 53 -21.90 15.67 7.78
C SER A 53 -22.58 15.47 9.12
N THR A 54 -21.87 15.79 10.19
CA THR A 54 -22.45 15.97 11.51
C THR A 54 -23.36 17.18 11.44
N THR A 55 -24.55 17.02 10.87
CA THR A 55 -25.62 18.01 11.03
C THR A 55 -26.13 17.86 12.47
N PRO A 56 -26.04 18.91 13.31
CA PRO A 56 -26.55 18.83 14.67
C PRO A 56 -28.06 18.67 14.61
N LYS A 57 -28.58 17.64 15.27
CA LYS A 57 -30.01 17.43 15.47
C LYS A 57 -30.59 18.65 16.21
N PRO A 58 -31.68 19.28 15.74
CA PRO A 58 -32.22 20.45 16.40
C PRO A 58 -32.67 20.10 17.82
N ARG A 59 -32.22 20.94 18.77
CA ARG A 59 -32.57 20.91 20.18
C ARG A 59 -34.09 21.13 20.31
N PRO A 60 -34.85 20.26 21.01
CA PRO A 60 -36.27 20.52 21.20
C PRO A 60 -36.45 21.76 22.08
N THR A 61 -37.14 22.76 21.53
CA THR A 61 -37.51 24.01 22.20
C THR A 61 -38.41 23.70 23.40
N SER A 62 -38.04 24.18 24.59
CA SER A 62 -38.80 23.96 25.81
C SER A 62 -40.17 24.63 25.71
N THR A 63 -41.22 23.83 25.88
CA THR A 63 -42.61 24.24 25.89
C THR A 63 -42.86 25.23 27.03
N THR A 64 -43.60 26.29 26.71
CA THR A 64 -43.99 27.41 27.56
C THR A 64 -44.51 26.96 28.93
N LYS A 65 -43.91 27.47 30.03
CA LYS A 65 -44.42 27.25 31.39
C LYS A 65 -45.84 27.83 31.49
N ARG A 66 -46.84 26.97 31.70
CA ARG A 66 -48.19 27.41 32.10
C ARG A 66 -48.10 28.06 33.49
N THR A 67 -48.73 29.22 33.63
CA THR A 67 -48.93 29.91 34.91
C THR A 67 -49.75 29.03 35.85
N TRP A 68 -49.23 28.86 37.07
CA TRP A 68 -49.80 27.98 38.09
C TRP A 68 -50.93 28.71 38.82
N ILE A 69 -52.14 28.16 38.77
CA ILE A 69 -53.34 28.72 39.40
C ILE A 69 -53.66 27.85 40.65
N PRO A 70 -53.64 28.41 41.88
CA PRO A 70 -53.67 27.64 43.13
C PRO A 70 -54.98 26.90 43.44
N TRP A 71 -56.09 27.18 42.76
CA TRP A 71 -57.43 26.67 43.11
C TRP A 71 -58.07 25.74 42.08
N LEU A 72 -57.32 25.28 41.06
CA LEU A 72 -57.87 24.38 40.06
C LEU A 72 -57.76 22.91 40.52
N PRO A 73 -58.86 22.16 40.67
CA PRO A 73 -58.80 20.76 41.04
C PRO A 73 -58.03 19.94 40.00
N LYS A 74 -57.07 19.13 40.45
CA LYS A 74 -56.30 18.24 39.57
C LYS A 74 -57.23 17.19 38.96
N PRO A 75 -57.29 17.02 37.63
CA PRO A 75 -58.07 15.95 37.02
C PRO A 75 -57.49 14.58 37.43
N PRO A 76 -58.34 13.56 37.61
CA PRO A 76 -57.91 12.22 38.01
C PRO A 76 -56.95 11.62 36.97
N ALA A 77 -55.89 10.98 37.45
CA ALA A 77 -54.85 10.40 36.62
C ALA A 77 -55.41 9.21 35.80
N ALA A 78 -55.78 9.46 34.55
CA ALA A 78 -56.05 8.39 33.60
C ALA A 78 -54.72 7.72 33.21
N SER A 79 -54.52 6.47 33.63
CA SER A 79 -53.38 5.67 33.20
C SER A 79 -53.50 5.41 31.70
N LYS A 80 -52.62 6.02 30.89
CA LYS A 80 -52.52 5.70 29.47
C LYS A 80 -52.08 4.23 29.31
N PRO A 81 -52.65 3.46 28.38
CA PRO A 81 -52.14 2.13 28.08
C PRO A 81 -50.70 2.24 27.58
N VAL A 82 -49.80 1.47 28.18
CA VAL A 82 -48.42 1.33 27.70
C VAL A 82 -48.47 0.59 26.37
N ALA A 83 -48.33 1.31 25.27
CA ALA A 83 -48.11 0.70 23.98
C ALA A 83 -46.78 -0.08 24.05
N LEU A 84 -46.85 -1.41 23.91
CA LEU A 84 -45.69 -2.26 23.67
C LEU A 84 -45.12 -1.89 22.29
N GLY A 85 -44.26 -0.88 22.26
CA GLY A 85 -43.51 -0.53 21.07
C GLY A 85 -42.60 -1.70 20.65
N PRO A 86 -42.43 -1.96 19.35
CA PRO A 86 -41.57 -3.04 18.87
C PRO A 86 -40.15 -2.84 19.39
N LYS A 87 -39.60 -3.90 19.99
CA LYS A 87 -38.23 -3.92 20.54
C LYS A 87 -37.25 -3.65 19.38
N PRO A 88 -36.36 -2.64 19.47
CA PRO A 88 -35.44 -2.35 18.38
C PRO A 88 -34.52 -3.56 18.15
N SER A 89 -34.54 -4.12 16.94
CA SER A 89 -33.61 -5.15 16.53
C SER A 89 -32.17 -4.59 16.54
N PRO A 90 -31.16 -5.37 16.96
CA PRO A 90 -29.78 -4.91 16.93
C PRO A 90 -29.39 -4.55 15.50
N LYS A 91 -29.04 -3.29 15.25
CA LYS A 91 -28.47 -2.87 13.98
C LYS A 91 -27.22 -3.73 13.70
N PRO A 92 -27.03 -4.26 12.48
CA PRO A 92 -25.85 -5.05 12.16
C PRO A 92 -24.61 -4.21 12.48
N ARG A 93 -23.81 -4.69 13.43
CA ARG A 93 -22.58 -4.02 13.84
C ARG A 93 -21.58 -4.17 12.70
N VAL A 94 -21.48 -3.15 11.86
CA VAL A 94 -20.44 -3.06 10.84
C VAL A 94 -19.09 -3.10 11.57
N LYS A 95 -18.41 -4.25 11.50
CA LYS A 95 -17.02 -4.37 11.95
C LYS A 95 -16.18 -3.51 11.00
N LYS A 96 -15.83 -2.30 11.43
CA LYS A 96 -14.81 -1.51 10.75
C LYS A 96 -13.48 -2.23 10.98
N ILE A 97 -12.98 -2.91 9.96
CA ILE A 97 -11.62 -3.43 10.00
C ILE A 97 -10.67 -2.25 9.86
N SER A 98 -9.73 -2.12 10.79
CA SER A 98 -8.65 -1.14 10.68
C SER A 98 -7.80 -1.52 9.48
N GLY A 99 -7.57 -0.60 8.54
CA GLY A 99 -6.77 -0.87 7.34
C GLY A 99 -5.34 -1.35 7.66
N SER A 100 -4.85 -1.12 8.88
CA SER A 100 -3.55 -1.62 9.36
C SER A 100 -3.46 -3.15 9.47
N GLN A 101 -4.53 -3.83 9.88
CA GLN A 101 -4.50 -5.30 10.02
C GLN A 101 -4.40 -6.03 8.67
N ILE A 102 -4.94 -5.41 7.62
CA ILE A 102 -4.94 -5.98 6.27
C ILE A 102 -3.56 -5.80 5.62
N SER A 103 -2.95 -4.64 5.84
CA SER A 103 -1.57 -4.38 5.43
C SER A 103 -0.60 -5.40 5.99
N ASP A 104 -0.68 -5.69 7.30
CA ASP A 104 0.26 -6.61 7.94
C ASP A 104 0.14 -8.03 7.38
N GLN A 105 -1.09 -8.46 7.05
CA GLN A 105 -1.31 -9.73 6.37
C GLN A 105 -0.72 -9.75 4.95
N VAL A 106 -0.89 -8.67 4.18
CA VAL A 106 -0.31 -8.57 2.83
C VAL A 106 1.22 -8.55 2.90
N LYS A 107 1.82 -7.78 3.82
CA LYS A 107 3.28 -7.76 4.05
C LYS A 107 3.84 -9.14 4.39
N SER A 108 3.09 -9.94 5.17
CA SER A 108 3.50 -11.29 5.53
C SER A 108 3.49 -12.26 4.36
N LEU A 109 2.68 -12.00 3.33
CA LEU A 109 2.51 -12.90 2.19
C LEU A 109 3.49 -12.61 1.05
N ILE A 110 4.04 -11.39 0.98
CA ILE A 110 4.95 -11.01 -0.11
C ILE A 110 6.30 -11.71 0.04
N PRO A 111 6.76 -12.43 -1.00
CA PRO A 111 8.03 -13.13 -0.96
C PRO A 111 9.18 -12.15 -0.83
N ARG A 112 10.06 -12.39 0.15
CA ARG A 112 11.31 -11.64 0.30
C ARG A 112 12.42 -12.37 -0.42
N GLY A 113 12.89 -11.80 -1.52
CA GLY A 113 14.05 -12.33 -2.23
C GLY A 113 15.35 -12.12 -1.46
N ALA A 114 16.38 -12.86 -1.83
CA ALA A 114 17.73 -12.75 -1.29
C ALA A 114 18.70 -12.32 -2.40
N ILE A 115 19.75 -11.60 -2.00
CA ILE A 115 20.85 -11.22 -2.89
C ILE A 115 21.80 -12.41 -3.07
N ILE A 116 21.97 -12.82 -4.31
CA ILE A 116 22.89 -13.89 -4.74
C ILE A 116 23.95 -13.27 -5.66
N THR A 117 25.20 -13.62 -5.43
CA THR A 117 26.35 -13.15 -6.23
C THR A 117 27.04 -14.31 -6.92
N GLN A 118 27.65 -14.03 -8.07
CA GLN A 118 28.55 -14.94 -8.76
C GLN A 118 29.86 -14.19 -9.09
N PRO A 119 31.00 -14.58 -8.50
CA PRO A 119 31.17 -15.69 -7.56
C PRO A 119 30.48 -15.45 -6.20
N LEU A 120 30.20 -16.53 -5.46
CA LEU A 120 29.57 -16.42 -4.13
C LEU A 120 30.50 -15.78 -3.10
N ASP A 121 31.80 -16.08 -3.20
CA ASP A 121 32.87 -15.62 -2.32
C ASP A 121 34.12 -15.28 -3.15
N ASN A 122 35.14 -14.72 -2.50
CA ASN A 122 36.43 -14.37 -3.13
C ASN A 122 36.28 -13.35 -4.28
N ILE A 123 35.37 -12.39 -4.12
CA ILE A 123 35.21 -11.29 -5.06
C ILE A 123 36.50 -10.48 -5.12
N LEU A 124 36.99 -10.21 -6.32
CA LEU A 124 38.23 -9.48 -6.55
C LEU A 124 37.97 -8.07 -7.08
N VAL A 125 38.85 -7.15 -6.72
CA VAL A 125 38.93 -5.84 -7.37
C VAL A 125 39.18 -6.02 -8.87
N ASN A 126 38.56 -5.17 -9.70
CA ASN A 126 38.65 -5.17 -11.17
C ASN A 126 38.10 -6.44 -11.86
N GLN A 127 37.33 -7.26 -11.15
CA GLN A 127 36.59 -8.39 -11.73
C GLN A 127 35.08 -8.11 -11.67
N SER A 128 34.37 -8.45 -12.75
CA SER A 128 32.91 -8.33 -12.77
C SER A 128 32.28 -9.35 -11.82
N VAL A 129 31.33 -8.86 -11.02
CA VAL A 129 30.48 -9.67 -10.14
C VAL A 129 29.08 -9.62 -10.71
N ASN A 130 28.50 -10.79 -10.97
CA ASN A 130 27.11 -10.90 -11.38
C ASN A 130 26.20 -10.97 -10.15
N PHE A 131 25.07 -10.26 -10.20
CA PHE A 131 24.07 -10.17 -9.15
C PHE A 131 22.73 -10.72 -9.64
N LEU A 132 22.04 -11.45 -8.76
CA LEU A 132 20.71 -11.95 -9.04
C LEU A 132 19.90 -12.09 -7.75
N THR A 133 18.58 -12.11 -7.88
CA THR A 133 17.64 -12.34 -6.79
C THR A 133 16.70 -13.49 -7.13
N ASN A 134 16.23 -14.21 -6.10
CA ASN A 134 15.18 -15.22 -6.23
C ASN A 134 13.76 -14.63 -6.04
N THR A 135 13.61 -13.30 -6.08
CA THR A 135 12.29 -12.64 -6.07
C THR A 135 11.50 -13.06 -7.32
N PRO A 136 10.25 -13.54 -7.18
CA PRO A 136 9.43 -13.91 -8.33
C PRO A 136 8.98 -12.67 -9.13
N MET A 137 8.99 -12.79 -10.46
CA MET A 137 8.60 -11.71 -11.37
C MET A 137 7.09 -11.41 -11.37
N HIS A 138 6.29 -12.39 -10.96
CA HIS A 138 4.85 -12.27 -10.81
C HIS A 138 4.44 -12.92 -9.50
N PHE A 139 3.74 -12.19 -8.65
CA PHE A 139 3.20 -12.70 -7.41
C PHE A 139 1.70 -12.48 -7.36
N THR A 140 0.94 -13.54 -7.10
CA THR A 140 -0.51 -13.47 -6.96
C THR A 140 -0.91 -14.09 -5.64
N THR A 141 -1.78 -13.41 -4.89
CA THR A 141 -2.30 -13.90 -3.61
C THR A 141 -3.78 -13.56 -3.47
N VAL A 142 -4.48 -14.33 -2.64
CA VAL A 142 -5.90 -14.12 -2.34
C VAL A 142 -6.05 -13.92 -0.84
N LEU A 143 -6.71 -12.82 -0.46
CA LEU A 143 -7.01 -12.48 0.92
C LEU A 143 -8.52 -12.39 1.11
N VAL A 144 -9.06 -12.97 2.19
CA VAL A 144 -10.49 -12.86 2.50
C VAL A 144 -10.70 -11.78 3.54
N VAL A 145 -11.34 -10.68 3.14
CA VAL A 145 -11.65 -9.54 4.02
C VAL A 145 -13.15 -9.45 4.18
N LEU A 146 -13.67 -9.58 5.41
CA LEU A 146 -15.11 -9.54 5.72
C LEU A 146 -15.96 -10.54 4.90
N GLY A 147 -15.39 -11.68 4.50
CA GLY A 147 -16.06 -12.69 3.67
C GLY A 147 -15.97 -12.42 2.17
N THR A 148 -15.32 -11.34 1.75
CA THR A 148 -15.06 -11.04 0.34
C THR A 148 -13.64 -11.46 -0.04
N PRO A 149 -13.44 -12.35 -1.03
CA PRO A 149 -12.11 -12.67 -1.54
C PRO A 149 -11.57 -11.51 -2.40
N ILE A 150 -10.37 -11.07 -2.08
CA ILE A 150 -9.61 -10.04 -2.80
C ILE A 150 -8.38 -10.71 -3.40
N THR A 151 -8.31 -10.73 -4.73
CA THR A 151 -7.13 -11.19 -5.47
C THR A 151 -6.19 -10.03 -5.72
N ILE A 152 -4.91 -10.19 -5.44
CA ILE A 152 -3.87 -9.18 -5.60
C ILE A 152 -2.81 -9.73 -6.56
N HIS A 153 -2.47 -8.95 -7.58
CA HIS A 153 -1.41 -9.25 -8.54
C HIS A 153 -0.31 -8.20 -8.41
N LEU A 154 0.92 -8.62 -8.14
CA LEU A 154 2.08 -7.74 -7.95
C LEU A 154 3.20 -8.08 -8.94
N ILE A 155 3.90 -7.03 -9.38
CA ILE A 155 5.08 -7.08 -10.24
C ILE A 155 6.19 -6.26 -9.57
N PRO A 156 7.42 -6.79 -9.44
CA PRO A 156 8.52 -6.10 -8.80
C PRO A 156 9.30 -5.23 -9.80
N GLU A 157 9.86 -4.14 -9.27
CA GLU A 157 10.94 -3.36 -9.86
C GLU A 157 12.11 -3.35 -8.88
N PHE A 158 13.34 -3.49 -9.38
CA PHE A 158 14.53 -3.66 -8.58
C PHE A 158 15.46 -2.46 -8.72
N LEU A 159 15.94 -1.95 -7.59
CA LEU A 159 17.05 -1.02 -7.50
C LEU A 159 18.18 -1.69 -6.71
N TRP A 160 19.30 -1.89 -7.39
CA TRP A 160 20.54 -2.40 -6.82
C TRP A 160 21.44 -1.23 -6.44
N GLU A 161 21.97 -1.25 -5.22
CA GLU A 161 23.01 -0.36 -4.74
C GLU A 161 24.20 -1.23 -4.31
N PHE A 162 25.35 -1.09 -4.97
CA PHE A 162 26.45 -2.05 -4.83
C PHE A 162 27.38 -1.77 -3.64
N GLY A 163 27.16 -0.66 -2.92
CA GLY A 163 27.94 -0.28 -1.74
C GLY A 163 29.28 0.41 -2.05
N ASP A 164 29.55 0.73 -3.30
CA ASP A 164 30.71 1.50 -3.79
C ASP A 164 30.33 2.83 -4.46
N GLY A 165 29.05 3.20 -4.40
CA GLY A 165 28.47 4.36 -5.06
C GLY A 165 27.78 4.04 -6.39
N ASN A 166 28.01 2.85 -6.97
CA ASN A 166 27.31 2.42 -8.17
C ASN A 166 25.92 1.88 -7.82
N SER A 167 24.98 2.07 -8.75
CA SER A 167 23.62 1.53 -8.66
C SER A 167 23.07 1.15 -10.03
N GLN A 168 22.10 0.25 -10.05
CA GLN A 168 21.42 -0.19 -11.27
C GLN A 168 19.94 -0.46 -11.00
N SER A 169 19.06 0.17 -11.79
CA SER A 169 17.62 -0.14 -11.79
C SER A 169 17.29 -1.13 -12.91
N THR A 170 16.43 -2.11 -12.63
CA THR A 170 15.99 -3.10 -13.61
C THR A 170 14.64 -3.72 -13.24
N ARG A 171 13.94 -4.25 -14.24
CA ARG A 171 12.72 -5.06 -14.08
C ARG A 171 12.99 -6.55 -14.22
N LEU A 172 14.24 -6.98 -14.18
CA LEU A 172 14.64 -8.38 -14.29
C LEU A 172 15.31 -8.81 -12.98
N ALA A 173 15.06 -10.05 -12.55
CA ALA A 173 15.65 -10.60 -11.34
C ALA A 173 17.16 -10.91 -11.46
N GLY A 174 17.76 -10.63 -12.63
CA GLY A 174 19.10 -11.10 -12.98
C GLY A 174 19.07 -12.47 -13.64
N ALA A 175 20.23 -12.97 -14.05
CA ALA A 175 20.37 -14.30 -14.60
C ALA A 175 21.74 -14.86 -14.19
N PRO A 176 21.85 -16.18 -13.95
CA PRO A 176 23.15 -16.78 -13.69
C PRO A 176 24.08 -16.68 -14.91
N TYR A 177 25.37 -16.90 -14.69
CA TYR A 177 26.34 -17.12 -15.77
C TYR A 177 25.81 -18.15 -16.79
N PRO A 178 25.97 -17.93 -18.11
CA PRO A 178 26.73 -16.85 -18.75
C PRO A 178 25.93 -15.58 -19.09
N LEU A 179 24.63 -15.52 -18.83
CA LEU A 179 23.80 -14.40 -19.26
C LEU A 179 24.07 -13.09 -18.51
N MET A 180 24.34 -13.18 -17.20
CA MET A 180 24.83 -12.08 -16.34
C MET A 180 24.18 -10.70 -16.60
N LEU A 181 22.91 -10.55 -16.26
CA LEU A 181 22.16 -9.33 -16.62
C LEU A 181 22.44 -8.12 -15.72
N ILE A 182 23.02 -8.34 -14.55
CA ILE A 182 23.25 -7.31 -13.52
C ILE A 182 24.67 -7.50 -13.03
N GLU A 183 25.54 -6.55 -13.35
CA GLU A 183 26.96 -6.67 -13.09
C GLU A 183 27.50 -5.41 -12.42
N ASN A 184 28.47 -5.58 -11.52
CA ASN A 184 29.27 -4.48 -11.01
C ASN A 184 30.74 -4.90 -10.90
N THR A 185 31.65 -3.98 -11.21
CA THR A 185 33.10 -4.19 -11.07
C THR A 185 33.65 -3.23 -10.02
N TYR A 186 34.08 -3.77 -8.88
CA TYR A 186 34.60 -2.98 -7.78
C TYR A 186 36.02 -2.47 -8.04
N GLN A 187 36.26 -1.18 -7.77
CA GLN A 187 37.56 -0.52 -7.94
C GLN A 187 38.41 -0.49 -6.65
N SER A 188 37.83 -0.84 -5.51
CA SER A 188 38.52 -0.82 -4.21
C SER A 188 38.19 -2.06 -3.39
N SER A 189 39.19 -2.57 -2.68
CA SER A 189 39.02 -3.68 -1.73
C SER A 189 38.35 -3.21 -0.44
N GLY A 190 37.81 -4.15 0.33
CA GLY A 190 37.16 -3.95 1.61
C GLY A 190 35.74 -4.49 1.64
N GLN A 191 35.08 -4.35 2.79
CA GLN A 191 33.69 -4.74 2.94
C GLN A 191 32.77 -3.77 2.18
N LYS A 192 31.84 -4.32 1.39
CA LYS A 192 30.81 -3.58 0.67
C LYS A 192 29.45 -4.07 1.12
N ARG A 193 28.54 -3.14 1.40
CA ARG A 193 27.14 -3.44 1.75
C ARG A 193 26.30 -3.28 0.50
N VAL A 194 25.91 -4.40 -0.10
CA VAL A 194 25.00 -4.42 -1.25
C VAL A 194 23.58 -4.34 -0.74
N GLU A 195 22.79 -3.46 -1.31
CA GLU A 195 21.38 -3.27 -0.98
C GLU A 195 20.52 -3.50 -2.23
N LEU A 196 19.43 -4.25 -2.04
CA LEU A 196 18.41 -4.51 -3.04
C LEU A 196 17.10 -3.92 -2.52
N THR A 197 16.63 -2.88 -3.19
CA THR A 197 15.31 -2.31 -3.00
C THR A 197 14.37 -2.91 -4.03
N THR A 198 13.36 -3.65 -3.59
CA THR A 198 12.28 -4.20 -4.42
C THR A 198 11.02 -3.37 -4.22
N THR A 199 10.55 -2.73 -5.28
CA THR A 199 9.31 -1.94 -5.30
C THR A 199 8.24 -2.75 -6.01
N TRP A 200 7.19 -3.14 -5.29
CA TRP A 200 6.06 -3.86 -5.86
C TRP A 200 4.95 -2.89 -6.25
N SER A 201 4.51 -3.00 -7.50
CA SER A 201 3.32 -2.33 -8.03
C SER A 201 2.34 -3.38 -8.55
N GLY A 202 1.05 -3.05 -8.62
CA GLY A 202 0.07 -4.07 -8.96
C GLY A 202 -1.38 -3.62 -9.04
N PHE A 203 -2.24 -4.61 -9.21
CA PHE A 203 -3.68 -4.46 -9.34
C PHE A 203 -4.40 -5.42 -8.40
N TRP A 204 -5.52 -4.99 -7.84
CA TRP A 204 -6.37 -5.82 -6.99
C TRP A 204 -7.75 -6.00 -7.61
N ARG A 205 -8.39 -7.14 -7.30
CA ARG A 205 -9.75 -7.47 -7.75
C ARG A 205 -10.56 -8.06 -6.61
N ALA A 206 -11.83 -7.69 -6.53
CA ALA A 206 -12.83 -8.33 -5.68
C ALA A 206 -14.11 -8.52 -6.50
N GLY A 207 -14.39 -9.74 -6.93
CA GLY A 207 -15.50 -10.02 -7.85
C GLY A 207 -15.36 -9.28 -9.19
N SER A 208 -16.36 -8.46 -9.53
CA SER A 208 -16.42 -7.64 -10.75
C SER A 208 -15.56 -6.37 -10.66
N ILE A 209 -15.25 -5.90 -9.45
CA ILE A 209 -14.52 -4.66 -9.20
C ILE A 209 -13.01 -4.92 -9.16
N GLY A 210 -12.23 -3.95 -9.63
CA GLY A 210 -10.80 -3.89 -9.36
C GLY A 210 -10.23 -2.51 -9.67
N ALA A 211 -9.07 -2.23 -9.10
CA ALA A 211 -8.33 -1.00 -9.33
C ALA A 211 -6.82 -1.24 -9.19
N PRO A 212 -5.97 -0.37 -9.76
CA PRO A 212 -4.56 -0.36 -9.41
C PRO A 212 -4.40 -0.11 -7.91
N ILE A 213 -3.34 -0.67 -7.33
CA ILE A 213 -2.95 -0.37 -5.95
C ILE A 213 -2.41 1.06 -5.94
N ASP A 214 -2.98 1.92 -5.10
CA ASP A 214 -2.53 3.31 -4.96
C ASP A 214 -1.23 3.35 -4.16
N GLY A 215 -0.10 3.60 -4.81
CA GLY A 215 1.24 3.57 -4.18
C GLY A 215 2.02 2.29 -4.48
N ALA A 216 3.12 2.08 -3.74
CA ALA A 216 3.98 0.92 -3.92
C ALA A 216 4.46 0.32 -2.60
N ILE A 217 4.69 -0.99 -2.59
CA ILE A 217 5.22 -1.71 -1.43
C ILE A 217 6.72 -1.84 -1.62
N VAL A 218 7.49 -1.24 -0.72
CA VAL A 218 8.95 -1.27 -0.83
C VAL A 218 9.50 -2.32 0.14
N GLN A 219 10.42 -3.16 -0.32
CA GLN A 219 11.15 -4.11 0.51
C GLN A 219 12.64 -3.88 0.30
N ARG A 220 13.41 -3.89 1.39
CA ARG A 220 14.86 -3.73 1.36
C ARG A 220 15.52 -4.96 1.92
N VAL A 221 16.50 -5.48 1.21
CA VAL A 221 17.35 -6.60 1.64
C VAL A 221 18.80 -6.18 1.43
N SER A 222 19.65 -6.47 2.40
CA SER A 222 21.07 -6.12 2.33
C SER A 222 21.94 -7.34 2.54
N ARG A 223 23.08 -7.40 1.83
CA ARG A 223 24.10 -8.42 1.98
C ARG A 223 25.48 -7.77 2.07
N GLN A 224 26.28 -8.19 3.05
CA GLN A 224 27.69 -7.81 3.13
C GLN A 224 28.52 -8.73 2.23
N ILE A 225 29.45 -8.14 1.48
CA ILE A 225 30.43 -8.87 0.68
C ILE A 225 31.85 -8.35 0.99
N ASP A 226 32.85 -9.22 0.88
CA ASP A 226 34.26 -8.88 1.06
C ASP A 226 34.97 -8.84 -0.30
N VAL A 227 35.38 -7.64 -0.73
CA VAL A 227 36.12 -7.45 -1.98
C VAL A 227 37.62 -7.47 -1.68
N ARG A 228 38.34 -8.38 -2.30
CA ARG A 228 39.77 -8.59 -2.03
C ARG A 228 40.65 -7.98 -3.09
N PRO A 229 41.85 -7.50 -2.72
CA PRO A 229 42.82 -7.07 -3.71
C PRO A 229 43.23 -8.25 -4.59
N ALA A 230 43.37 -7.99 -5.89
CA ALA A 230 44.00 -8.94 -6.81
C ALA A 230 45.52 -8.96 -6.54
N ARG A 231 45.97 -9.75 -5.56
CA ARG A 231 47.40 -9.97 -5.33
C ARG A 231 47.92 -11.00 -6.33
N GLY A 232 48.63 -10.54 -7.36
CA GLY A 232 49.47 -11.40 -8.18
C GLY A 232 50.69 -11.82 -7.37
N ILE A 233 50.74 -13.08 -6.93
CA ILE A 233 52.00 -13.65 -6.43
C ILE A 233 52.84 -14.00 -7.65
N TYR A 234 53.70 -13.07 -8.07
CA TYR A 234 54.79 -13.40 -8.98
C TYR A 234 55.83 -14.19 -8.17
N ARG A 235 55.83 -15.51 -8.32
CA ARG A 235 57.03 -16.31 -8.00
C ARG A 235 57.95 -16.19 -9.19
N GLY A 236 58.97 -15.33 -9.06
CA GLY A 236 60.13 -15.32 -9.93
C GLY A 236 61.02 -16.54 -9.72
#